data_AF-A0A2G9RLH9-F1
#
_entry.id   AF-A0A2G9RLH9-F1
#
_cell.length_a   1.000
_cell.length_b   1.000
_cell.length_c   1.000
_cell.angle_alpha   90.00
_cell.angle_beta   90.00
_cell.angle_gamma   90.00
#
_symmetry.space_group_name_H-M   'P 1'
#
loop_
_entity.id
_entity.type
_entity.pdbx_description
1 polymer ?
#
loop_
_entity_poly.entity_id
_entity_poly.type
_entity_poly.pdbx_seq_one_letter_code
_entity_poly.pdbx_strand_id
1 'polypeptide(L)'
;LYREKKNLFEVKENIPRRLVEKVAGDIETLLAKKVRALKPPRGGHPARLTFTTYAGAHDDIMAEGMEPREASCIMKQTQYYFSNINSTYSAVIDCGPCSRYYHAQRLSNTNLLFVVAEKLMCSQCDIMKLDQAETRSEGPEQCELVETPRYRKGPHVCFDYNQMEDTSDCGRGSMFRPSWLLLAFLQSLLLCLVSASTSSTTGRGL
;
A
#
# COMPACT_ATOMS: atom_id res chain seq x y z
N LEU A 1 26.93 -28.01 -0.47
CA LEU A 1 26.63 -26.62 -0.92
C LEU A 1 26.91 -25.52 0.12
N TYR A 2 26.07 -25.28 1.14
CA TYR A 2 26.27 -24.16 2.09
C TYR A 2 27.60 -24.20 2.85
N ARG A 3 28.07 -25.40 3.22
CA ARG A 3 29.37 -25.57 3.89
C ARG A 3 30.56 -25.40 2.93
N GLU A 4 30.40 -25.75 1.66
CA GLU A 4 31.43 -25.61 0.61
C GLU A 4 31.56 -24.17 0.11
N LYS A 5 30.48 -23.37 0.21
CA LYS A 5 30.43 -21.97 -0.22
C LYS A 5 30.56 -20.99 0.95
N LYS A 6 31.05 -21.43 2.12
CA LYS A 6 31.16 -20.61 3.35
C LYS A 6 32.00 -19.34 3.16
N ASN A 7 32.96 -19.35 2.23
CA ASN A 7 33.78 -18.17 1.94
C ASN A 7 33.03 -17.10 1.11
N LEU A 8 31.84 -17.40 0.60
CA LEU A 8 31.02 -16.47 -0.19
C LEU A 8 29.98 -15.72 0.65
N PHE A 9 29.87 -15.99 1.95
CA PHE A 9 28.92 -15.32 2.82
C PHE A 9 29.42 -15.24 4.27
N GLU A 10 29.07 -14.14 4.94
CA GLU A 10 29.36 -13.94 6.36
C GLU A 10 28.10 -14.22 7.18
N VAL A 11 28.24 -15.01 8.24
CA VAL A 11 27.17 -15.21 9.21
C VAL A 11 27.35 -14.19 10.32
N LYS A 12 26.47 -13.17 10.35
CA LYS A 12 26.43 -12.18 11.42
C LYS A 12 25.35 -12.53 12.42
N GLU A 13 25.67 -12.36 13.71
CA GLU A 13 24.68 -12.49 14.77
C GLU A 13 23.81 -11.25 14.86
N ASN A 14 22.51 -11.48 15.06
CA ASN A 14 21.57 -10.42 15.31
C ASN A 14 21.65 -10.02 16.79
N ILE A 15 21.98 -8.75 17.05
CA ILE A 15 21.88 -8.15 18.38
C ILE A 15 20.49 -7.52 18.52
N PRO A 16 19.55 -8.13 19.27
CA PRO A 16 18.14 -7.72 19.24
C PRO A 16 17.92 -6.25 19.63
N ARG A 17 18.68 -5.74 20.59
CA ARG A 17 18.60 -4.33 21.02
C ARG A 17 18.95 -3.35 19.90
N ARG A 18 20.03 -3.60 19.16
CA ARG A 18 20.45 -2.73 18.04
C ARG A 18 19.47 -2.75 16.88
N LEU A 19 18.82 -3.89 16.64
CA LEU A 19 17.78 -4.01 15.61
C LEU A 19 16.55 -3.19 16.00
N VAL A 20 16.10 -3.27 17.25
CA VAL A 20 14.96 -2.51 17.76
C VAL A 20 15.26 -1.00 17.72
N GLU A 21 16.44 -0.57 18.16
CA GLU A 21 16.85 0.84 18.10
C GLU A 21 16.88 1.38 16.66
N LYS A 22 17.40 0.59 15.71
CA LYS A 22 17.42 0.97 14.29
C LYS A 22 16.01 1.11 13.73
N VAL A 23 15.16 0.12 13.96
CA VAL A 23 13.76 0.12 13.48
C VAL A 23 12.96 1.27 14.10
N ALA A 24 13.15 1.53 15.40
CA ALA A 24 12.51 2.67 16.07
C ALA A 24 12.93 4.00 15.43
N GLY A 25 14.22 4.21 15.15
CA GLY A 25 14.70 5.40 14.45
C GLY A 25 14.13 5.56 13.03
N ASP A 26 14.04 4.47 12.28
CA ASP A 26 13.42 4.48 10.94
C ASP A 26 11.92 4.84 11.01
N ILE A 27 11.20 4.35 12.04
CA ILE A 27 9.78 4.70 12.26
C ILE A 27 9.62 6.18 12.61
N GLU A 28 10.46 6.71 13.51
CA GLU A 28 10.41 8.12 13.91
C GLU A 28 10.65 9.06 12.73
N THR A 29 11.64 8.74 11.87
CA THR A 29 11.94 9.53 10.69
C THR A 29 10.80 9.50 9.67
N LEU A 30 10.15 8.35 9.47
CA LEU A 30 8.98 8.22 8.61
C LEU A 30 7.78 9.02 9.13
N LEU A 31 7.51 8.96 10.44
CA LEU A 31 6.44 9.73 11.07
C LEU A 31 6.70 11.24 10.95
N ALA A 32 7.94 11.69 11.18
CA ALA A 32 8.31 13.10 11.04
C ALA A 32 8.12 13.60 9.59
N LYS A 33 8.44 12.77 8.59
CA LYS A 33 8.22 13.10 7.18
C LYS A 33 6.72 13.24 6.86
N LYS A 34 5.89 12.35 7.40
CA LYS A 34 4.43 12.39 7.23
C LYS A 34 3.79 13.60 7.90
N VAL A 35 4.25 13.95 9.11
CA VAL A 35 3.81 15.17 9.82
C VAL A 35 4.15 16.43 9.04
N ARG A 36 5.35 16.50 8.43
CA ARG A 36 5.72 17.64 7.57
C ARG A 36 4.84 17.74 6.33
N ALA A 37 4.52 16.62 5.69
CA ALA A 37 3.65 16.58 4.51
C ALA A 37 2.19 16.95 4.83
N LEU A 38 1.73 16.65 6.04
CA LEU A 38 0.39 16.99 6.52
C LEU A 38 0.30 18.41 7.12
N LYS A 39 1.43 19.13 7.25
CA LYS A 39 1.43 20.50 7.78
C LYS A 39 0.81 21.42 6.73
N PRO A 40 -0.36 22.05 7.01
CA PRO A 40 -0.98 22.96 6.06
C PRO A 40 -0.05 24.16 5.77
N PRO A 41 -0.08 24.75 4.57
CA PRO A 41 0.57 26.02 4.31
C PRO A 41 0.04 27.05 5.32
N ARG A 42 0.95 27.74 6.03
CA ARG A 42 0.57 28.79 6.98
C ARG A 42 -0.17 29.88 6.19
N GLY A 43 -1.49 29.95 6.35
CA GLY A 43 -2.33 30.90 5.64
C GLY A 43 -3.84 30.58 5.60
N GLY A 44 -4.28 29.38 6.01
CA GLY A 44 -5.71 29.05 6.10
C GLY A 44 -6.26 29.15 7.52
N HIS A 45 -7.33 29.92 7.71
CA HIS A 45 -8.14 29.96 8.93
C HIS A 45 -8.59 28.56 9.39
N PRO A 46 -8.84 28.33 10.70
CA PRO A 46 -9.22 27.01 11.19
C PRO A 46 -10.57 26.58 10.60
N ALA A 47 -10.54 25.54 9.78
CA ALA A 47 -11.76 24.86 9.36
C ALA A 47 -12.43 24.25 10.59
N ARG A 48 -13.62 24.75 10.91
CA ARG A 48 -14.53 24.21 11.93
C ARG A 48 -14.90 22.79 11.53
N LEU A 49 -14.41 21.81 12.28
CA LEU A 49 -14.80 20.40 12.12
C LEU A 49 -16.27 20.24 12.57
N THR A 50 -17.19 20.24 11.62
CA THR A 50 -18.55 19.73 11.85
C THR A 50 -18.54 18.22 11.63
N PHE A 51 -18.83 17.47 12.68
CA PHE A 51 -19.02 16.03 12.62
C PHE A 51 -20.36 15.75 11.92
N THR A 52 -20.34 15.42 10.63
CA THR A 52 -21.53 14.93 9.93
C THR A 52 -21.64 13.42 10.12
N THR A 53 -22.71 13.03 10.79
CA THR A 53 -23.15 11.65 10.98
C THR A 53 -23.38 10.98 9.63
N TYR A 54 -22.79 9.80 9.43
CA TYR A 54 -23.01 8.97 8.23
C TYR A 54 -24.46 8.51 8.16
N ALA A 55 -25.23 9.10 7.25
CA ALA A 55 -26.45 8.53 6.69
C ALA A 55 -26.19 8.29 5.20
N GLY A 56 -26.39 7.05 4.76
CA GLY A 56 -26.10 6.63 3.39
C GLY A 56 -26.91 7.40 2.36
N ALA A 57 -26.20 7.99 1.40
CA ALA A 57 -26.72 8.37 0.10
C ALA A 57 -25.59 8.10 -0.90
N HIS A 58 -25.86 7.17 -1.81
CA HIS A 58 -25.01 6.85 -2.95
C HIS A 58 -25.24 7.97 -3.97
N ASP A 59 -24.46 9.04 -3.87
CA ASP A 59 -24.37 10.05 -4.93
C ASP A 59 -22.90 10.15 -5.35
N ASP A 60 -22.67 9.81 -6.62
CA ASP A 60 -21.38 9.83 -7.28
C ASP A 60 -20.88 11.28 -7.42
N ILE A 61 -20.32 11.83 -6.34
CA ILE A 61 -19.52 13.06 -6.42
C ILE A 61 -18.16 12.67 -6.99
N MET A 62 -18.08 12.69 -8.32
CA MET A 62 -16.81 12.67 -9.04
C MET A 62 -16.09 13.99 -8.73
N ALA A 63 -15.18 13.95 -7.77
CA ALA A 63 -14.21 15.02 -7.53
C ALA A 63 -13.23 15.05 -8.72
N GLU A 64 -13.57 15.84 -9.74
CA GLU A 64 -12.67 16.24 -10.81
C GLU A 64 -11.55 17.09 -10.18
N GLY A 65 -10.29 16.62 -10.28
CA GLY A 65 -9.11 17.38 -9.85
C GLY A 65 -8.36 16.89 -8.60
N MET A 66 -8.48 15.61 -8.23
CA MET A 66 -7.44 14.97 -7.43
C MET A 66 -6.43 14.39 -8.42
N GLU A 67 -5.31 15.08 -8.66
CA GLU A 67 -4.08 14.42 -9.15
C GLU A 67 -3.96 13.12 -8.35
N PRO A 68 -4.00 11.94 -9.00
CA PRO A 68 -4.00 10.68 -8.28
C PRO A 68 -2.74 10.67 -7.44
N ARG A 69 -2.89 10.86 -6.13
CA ARG A 69 -1.80 10.73 -5.16
C ARG A 69 -1.05 9.47 -5.56
N GLU A 70 0.21 9.60 -5.96
CA GLU A 70 1.01 8.50 -6.52
C GLU A 70 0.81 7.24 -5.66
N ALA A 71 -0.09 6.38 -6.12
CA ALA A 71 -0.45 5.17 -5.40
C ALA A 71 0.56 4.12 -5.83
N SER A 72 1.09 3.37 -4.85
CA SER A 72 1.94 2.24 -5.16
C SER A 72 1.14 1.25 -6.02
N CYS A 73 1.62 0.99 -7.23
CA CYS A 73 1.03 0.06 -8.17
C CYS A 73 2.10 -0.87 -8.74
N ILE A 74 1.66 -1.98 -9.32
CA ILE A 74 2.55 -2.97 -9.93
C ILE A 74 2.97 -2.45 -11.31
N MET A 75 4.28 -2.36 -11.51
CA MET A 75 4.89 -1.94 -12.76
C MET A 75 5.62 -3.12 -13.39
N LYS A 76 5.44 -3.32 -14.69
CA LYS A 76 6.17 -4.29 -15.50
C LYS A 76 7.36 -3.61 -16.15
N GLN A 77 8.54 -4.19 -15.94
CA GLN A 77 9.80 -3.75 -16.53
C GLN A 77 10.27 -4.79 -17.54
N THR A 78 10.69 -4.32 -18.73
CA THR A 78 11.26 -5.18 -19.78
C THR A 78 12.72 -4.83 -19.98
N GLN A 79 13.61 -5.82 -19.88
CA GLN A 79 15.04 -5.67 -20.09
C GLN A 79 15.48 -6.55 -21.25
N TYR A 80 16.32 -5.99 -22.13
CA TYR A 80 16.91 -6.70 -23.26
C TYR A 80 18.38 -6.97 -23.00
N TYR A 81 18.82 -8.18 -23.27
CA TYR A 81 20.20 -8.60 -23.15
C TYR A 81 20.55 -9.60 -24.26
N PHE A 82 21.84 -9.75 -24.55
CA PHE A 82 22.30 -10.76 -25.49
C PHE A 82 22.21 -12.14 -24.86
N SER A 83 21.37 -13.01 -25.40
CA SER A 83 21.23 -14.41 -24.94
C SER A 83 22.33 -15.31 -25.48
N ASN A 84 22.67 -15.15 -26.76
CA ASN A 84 23.62 -16.00 -27.47
C ASN A 84 25.03 -15.41 -27.49
N ILE A 85 26.03 -16.30 -27.53
CA ILE A 85 27.45 -15.95 -27.73
C ILE A 85 27.78 -15.62 -29.20
N ASN A 86 26.86 -15.86 -30.12
CA ASN A 86 27.11 -15.63 -31.55
C ASN A 86 27.43 -14.15 -31.79
N SER A 87 28.44 -13.89 -32.60
CA SER A 87 28.85 -12.54 -32.97
C SER A 87 28.08 -11.99 -34.17
N THR A 88 27.46 -12.87 -34.96
CA THR A 88 26.91 -12.53 -36.27
C THR A 88 25.49 -13.04 -36.38
N TYR A 89 24.59 -12.17 -36.83
CA TYR A 89 23.17 -12.43 -36.97
C TYR A 89 22.70 -11.89 -38.32
N SER A 90 21.87 -12.64 -39.02
CA SER A 90 21.29 -12.20 -40.28
C SER A 90 19.98 -12.91 -40.52
N ALA A 91 18.96 -12.17 -40.91
CA ALA A 91 17.67 -12.73 -41.26
C ALA A 91 16.89 -11.79 -42.18
N VAL A 92 15.82 -12.32 -42.76
CA VAL A 92 14.83 -11.57 -43.53
C VAL A 92 13.66 -11.23 -42.60
N ILE A 93 13.28 -9.95 -42.55
CA ILE A 93 12.04 -9.50 -41.92
C ILE A 93 10.99 -9.46 -43.02
N ASP A 94 9.96 -10.29 -42.87
CA ASP A 94 8.85 -10.39 -43.81
C ASP A 94 7.62 -9.67 -43.25
N CYS A 95 7.10 -8.69 -44.00
CA CYS A 95 5.87 -7.97 -43.69
C CYS A 95 4.70 -8.45 -44.56
N GLY A 96 4.86 -9.52 -45.35
CA GLY A 96 3.87 -10.06 -46.27
C GLY A 96 4.20 -9.71 -47.73
N PRO A 97 3.71 -8.59 -48.29
CA PRO A 97 3.96 -8.23 -49.69
C PRO A 97 5.36 -7.64 -49.92
N CYS A 98 6.10 -7.38 -48.85
CA CYS A 98 7.43 -6.80 -48.88
C CYS A 98 8.27 -7.44 -47.77
N SER A 99 9.56 -7.57 -48.06
CA SER A 99 10.53 -8.04 -47.09
C SER A 99 11.77 -7.15 -47.12
N ARG A 100 12.55 -7.20 -46.04
CA ARG A 100 13.87 -6.58 -46.00
C ARG A 100 14.87 -7.54 -45.38
N TYR A 101 16.07 -7.57 -45.94
CA TYR A 101 17.18 -8.26 -45.32
C TYR A 101 17.89 -7.35 -44.31
N TYR A 102 18.34 -7.93 -43.20
CA TYR A 102 19.27 -7.28 -42.28
C TYR A 102 20.45 -8.18 -41.93
N HIS A 103 21.58 -7.53 -41.68
CA HIS A 103 22.79 -8.15 -41.16
C HIS A 103 23.25 -7.38 -39.94
N ALA A 104 23.60 -8.09 -38.88
CA ALA A 104 24.05 -7.53 -37.63
C ALA A 104 25.31 -8.24 -37.13
N GLN A 105 26.28 -7.44 -36.69
CA GLN A 105 27.57 -7.91 -36.20
C GLN A 105 27.88 -7.25 -34.87
N ARG A 106 28.21 -8.06 -33.86
CA ARG A 106 28.69 -7.57 -32.57
C ARG A 106 30.14 -7.12 -32.71
N LEU A 107 30.44 -5.93 -32.19
CA LEU A 107 31.80 -5.41 -32.17
C LEU A 107 32.59 -6.09 -31.03
N SER A 108 33.78 -6.60 -31.37
CA SER A 108 34.65 -7.32 -30.43
C SER A 108 34.95 -6.48 -29.20
N ASN A 109 34.94 -7.10 -28.02
CA ASN A 109 35.23 -6.46 -26.73
C ASN A 109 34.28 -5.32 -26.34
N THR A 110 33.06 -5.29 -26.89
CA THR A 110 32.04 -4.30 -26.51
C THR A 110 30.65 -4.94 -26.34
N ASN A 111 29.71 -4.16 -25.82
CA ASN A 111 28.28 -4.46 -25.82
C ASN A 111 27.56 -3.85 -27.04
N LEU A 112 28.29 -3.30 -28.01
CA LEU A 112 27.72 -2.65 -29.19
C LEU A 112 27.40 -3.68 -30.27
N LEU A 113 26.24 -3.49 -30.90
CA LEU A 113 25.78 -4.26 -32.05
C LEU A 113 25.67 -3.32 -33.24
N PHE A 114 26.40 -3.61 -34.31
CA PHE A 114 26.31 -2.88 -35.57
C PHE A 114 25.28 -3.55 -36.47
N VAL A 115 24.27 -2.81 -36.91
CA VAL A 115 23.15 -3.34 -37.70
C VAL A 115 23.05 -2.58 -39.02
N VAL A 116 23.02 -3.33 -40.12
CA VAL A 116 22.78 -2.82 -41.47
C VAL A 116 21.53 -3.48 -42.01
N ALA A 117 20.60 -2.68 -42.53
CA ALA A 117 19.35 -3.17 -43.09
C ALA A 117 19.04 -2.45 -44.39
N GLU A 118 18.40 -3.16 -45.31
CA GLU A 118 17.87 -2.57 -46.53
C GLU A 118 16.72 -1.60 -46.20
N LYS A 119 16.61 -0.52 -46.98
CA LYS A 119 15.52 0.43 -46.83
C LYS A 119 14.21 -0.25 -47.23
N LEU A 120 13.27 -0.31 -46.28
CA LEU A 120 11.96 -0.93 -46.51
C LEU A 120 11.09 0.01 -47.37
N MET A 121 10.62 -0.50 -48.50
CA MET A 121 9.72 0.22 -49.42
C MET A 121 8.28 -0.23 -49.22
N CYS A 122 7.80 -0.18 -47.99
CA CYS A 122 6.46 -0.63 -47.64
C CYS A 122 5.69 0.47 -46.92
N SER A 123 4.46 0.71 -47.35
CA SER A 123 3.60 1.77 -46.79
C SER A 123 3.01 1.40 -45.43
N GLN A 124 2.81 0.11 -45.17
CA GLN A 124 2.34 -0.42 -43.89
C GLN A 124 3.12 -1.69 -43.55
N CYS A 125 3.87 -1.64 -42.46
CA CYS A 125 4.42 -2.82 -41.80
C CYS A 125 4.26 -2.60 -40.30
N ASP A 126 3.06 -2.91 -39.80
CA ASP A 126 2.71 -2.77 -38.40
C ASP A 126 3.22 -3.97 -37.62
N ILE A 127 4.52 -3.95 -37.35
CA ILE A 127 5.08 -4.76 -36.27
C ILE A 127 4.72 -4.03 -34.99
N MET A 128 4.10 -4.75 -34.04
CA MET A 128 3.75 -4.20 -32.72
C MET A 128 4.94 -3.44 -32.15
N LYS A 129 4.73 -2.14 -31.88
CA LYS A 129 5.79 -1.27 -31.39
C LYS A 129 6.31 -1.83 -30.07
N LEU A 130 7.61 -2.07 -30.03
CA LEU A 130 8.27 -2.57 -28.84
C LEU A 130 8.68 -1.40 -27.96
N ASP A 131 7.93 -1.16 -26.89
CA ASP A 131 8.24 -0.11 -25.92
C ASP A 131 9.13 -0.65 -24.79
N GLN A 132 10.22 0.08 -24.51
CA GLN A 132 11.10 -0.18 -23.38
C GLN A 132 10.88 0.88 -22.30
N ALA A 133 9.74 0.79 -21.63
CA ALA A 133 9.36 1.67 -20.54
C ALA A 133 8.61 0.90 -19.45
N GLU A 134 8.58 1.46 -18.24
CA GLU A 134 7.75 0.92 -17.17
C GLU A 134 6.28 1.05 -17.57
N THR A 135 5.58 -0.08 -17.57
CA THR A 135 4.17 -0.13 -17.93
C THR A 135 3.38 -0.63 -16.73
N ARG A 136 2.24 0.00 -16.44
CA ARG A 136 1.36 -0.47 -15.38
C ARG A 136 0.83 -1.86 -15.74
N SER A 137 0.80 -2.75 -14.76
CA SER A 137 0.34 -4.13 -14.93
C SER A 137 -0.48 -4.55 -13.73
N GLU A 138 -1.47 -5.43 -13.94
CA GLU A 138 -2.23 -6.06 -12.86
C GLU A 138 -1.42 -7.15 -12.12
N GLY A 139 -0.21 -7.43 -12.60
CA GLY A 139 0.66 -8.46 -12.04
C GLY A 139 0.32 -9.87 -12.55
N PRO A 140 0.93 -10.91 -11.98
CA PRO A 140 0.57 -12.30 -12.27
C PRO A 140 -0.79 -12.65 -11.67
N GLU A 141 -1.53 -13.53 -12.35
CA GLU A 141 -2.81 -14.05 -11.88
C GLU A 141 -2.68 -14.68 -10.49
N GLN A 142 -3.35 -14.10 -9.48
CA GLN A 142 -3.17 -14.54 -8.10
C GLN A 142 -3.72 -15.94 -7.84
N CYS A 143 -4.79 -16.34 -8.52
CA CYS A 143 -5.41 -17.66 -8.34
C CYS A 143 -4.45 -18.80 -8.72
N GLU A 144 -3.74 -18.66 -9.84
CA GLU A 144 -2.75 -19.64 -10.30
C GLU A 144 -1.56 -19.74 -9.33
N LEU A 145 -1.11 -18.60 -8.77
CA LEU A 145 0.00 -18.57 -7.81
C LEU A 145 -0.33 -19.26 -6.47
N VAL A 146 -1.61 -19.33 -6.10
CA VAL A 146 -2.05 -20.00 -4.87
C VAL A 146 -2.05 -21.52 -5.03
N GLU A 147 -2.26 -22.03 -6.25
CA GLU A 147 -2.18 -23.48 -6.53
C GLU A 147 -0.75 -24.01 -6.38
N THR A 148 0.25 -23.19 -6.74
CA THR A 148 1.67 -23.52 -6.55
C THR A 148 2.38 -22.48 -5.66
N PRO A 149 2.12 -22.48 -4.34
CA PRO A 149 2.65 -21.47 -3.46
C PRO A 149 4.16 -21.67 -3.27
N ARG A 150 4.90 -20.56 -3.14
CA ARG A 150 6.32 -20.60 -2.80
C ARG A 150 6.52 -21.21 -1.41
N TYR A 151 7.60 -21.98 -1.25
CA TYR A 151 7.99 -22.52 0.06
C TYR A 151 8.11 -21.41 1.11
N ARG A 152 7.45 -21.60 2.25
CA ARG A 152 7.59 -20.77 3.44
C ARG A 152 7.73 -21.68 4.65
N LYS A 153 8.65 -21.33 5.56
CA LYS A 153 8.80 -22.04 6.83
C LYS A 153 7.96 -21.33 7.89
N GLY A 154 7.00 -22.04 8.47
CA GLY A 154 6.20 -21.53 9.57
C GLY A 154 6.97 -21.44 10.89
N PRO A 155 6.39 -20.79 11.91
CA PRO A 155 6.95 -20.79 13.26
C PRO A 155 7.00 -22.21 13.85
N HIS A 156 8.00 -22.50 14.68
CA HIS A 156 8.17 -23.81 15.31
C HIS A 156 7.18 -24.05 16.47
N VAL A 157 6.78 -22.98 17.16
CA VAL A 157 5.86 -23.04 18.30
C VAL A 157 4.77 -22.02 18.08
N CYS A 158 3.53 -22.45 18.25
CA CYS A 158 2.34 -21.61 18.30
C CYS A 158 1.78 -21.70 19.73
N PHE A 159 1.59 -20.55 20.38
CA PHE A 159 0.95 -20.48 21.69
C PHE A 159 -0.48 -20.00 21.47
N ASP A 160 -1.43 -20.93 21.46
CA ASP A 160 -2.85 -20.69 21.31
C ASP A 160 -3.63 -21.30 22.48
N TYR A 161 -4.88 -20.85 22.66
CA TYR A 161 -5.86 -21.41 23.61
C TYR A 161 -5.31 -21.68 25.01
N ASN A 162 -4.97 -20.61 25.74
CA ASN A 162 -4.56 -20.75 27.13
C ASN A 162 -5.76 -21.19 27.98
N GLN A 163 -5.63 -22.24 28.79
CA GLN A 163 -6.74 -22.73 29.65
C GLN A 163 -7.18 -21.71 30.71
N MET A 164 -6.29 -20.78 31.07
CA MET A 164 -6.58 -19.68 31.98
C MET A 164 -7.13 -18.44 31.25
N GLU A 165 -7.37 -18.52 29.94
CA GLU A 165 -7.95 -17.44 29.16
C GLU A 165 -9.45 -17.35 29.41
N ASP A 166 -9.91 -16.19 29.84
CA ASP A 166 -11.34 -15.88 29.94
C ASP A 166 -11.83 -15.36 28.58
N THR A 167 -12.37 -16.27 27.76
CA THR A 167 -12.94 -15.92 26.45
C THR A 167 -14.38 -15.40 26.55
N SER A 168 -14.94 -15.26 27.76
CA SER A 168 -16.32 -14.83 27.97
C SER A 168 -16.50 -13.31 27.86
N ASP A 169 -15.42 -12.54 27.95
CA ASP A 169 -15.45 -11.08 27.77
C ASP A 169 -15.47 -10.70 26.28
N CYS A 170 -16.56 -11.04 25.59
CA CYS A 170 -16.77 -10.67 24.21
C CYS A 170 -17.52 -9.32 24.13
N GLY A 171 -16.93 -8.32 23.46
CA GLY A 171 -17.68 -7.19 22.91
C GLY A 171 -18.35 -6.25 23.92
N ARG A 172 -17.74 -6.01 25.09
CA ARG A 172 -18.14 -4.88 25.94
C ARG A 172 -17.80 -3.55 25.25
N GLY A 173 -18.68 -3.11 24.34
CA GLY A 173 -18.85 -1.67 24.14
C GLY A 173 -19.09 -1.06 25.52
N SER A 174 -18.46 0.07 25.81
CA SER A 174 -18.61 0.75 27.10
C SER A 174 -20.04 1.30 27.24
N MET A 175 -21.01 0.43 27.53
CA MET A 175 -22.30 0.88 28.02
C MET A 175 -22.08 1.21 29.49
N PHE A 176 -21.79 2.48 29.77
CA PHE A 176 -21.76 2.99 31.14
C PHE A 176 -23.04 2.51 31.81
N ARG A 177 -22.98 1.50 32.68
CA ARG A 177 -24.05 1.26 33.63
C ARG A 177 -23.94 2.42 34.61
N PRO A 178 -24.80 3.45 34.54
CA PRO A 178 -24.75 4.49 35.56
C PRO A 178 -24.92 3.79 36.91
N SER A 179 -24.10 4.14 37.88
CA SER A 179 -24.26 3.56 39.22
C SER A 179 -25.66 3.90 39.71
N TRP A 180 -26.35 2.92 40.30
CA TRP A 180 -27.69 3.11 40.85
C TRP A 180 -27.76 4.37 41.74
N LEU A 181 -26.69 4.60 42.51
CA LEU A 181 -26.55 5.75 43.40
C LEU A 181 -26.59 7.08 42.64
N LEU A 182 -25.93 7.18 41.48
CA LEU A 182 -25.96 8.38 40.65
C LEU A 182 -27.34 8.64 40.08
N LEU A 183 -28.04 7.59 39.64
CA LEU A 183 -29.42 7.69 39.15
C LEU A 183 -30.38 8.13 40.27
N ALA A 184 -30.27 7.53 41.45
CA ALA A 184 -31.09 7.89 42.61
C ALA A 184 -30.84 9.32 43.08
N PHE A 185 -29.58 9.76 43.09
CA PHE A 185 -29.21 11.14 43.43
C PHE A 185 -29.77 12.14 42.42
N LEU A 186 -29.60 11.87 41.11
CA LEU A 186 -30.17 12.69 40.04
C LEU A 186 -31.70 12.78 40.14
N GLN A 187 -32.38 11.67 40.42
CA GLN A 187 -33.83 11.62 40.60
C GLN A 187 -34.28 12.47 41.80
N SER A 188 -33.56 12.36 42.93
CA SER A 188 -33.85 13.14 44.13
C SER A 188 -33.61 14.64 43.92
N LEU A 189 -32.55 15.01 43.18
CA LEU A 189 -32.23 16.40 42.87
C LEU A 189 -33.29 17.02 41.94
N LEU A 190 -33.75 16.27 40.94
CA LEU A 190 -34.86 16.66 40.05
C LEU A 190 -36.16 16.90 40.84
N LEU A 191 -36.49 16.01 41.77
CA LEU A 191 -37.65 16.16 42.66
C LEU A 191 -37.56 17.43 43.52
N CYS A 192 -36.39 17.71 44.10
CA CYS A 192 -36.17 18.94 44.86
C CYS A 192 -36.35 20.20 44.00
N LEU A 193 -35.80 20.21 42.78
CA LEU A 193 -35.92 21.34 41.86
C LEU A 193 -37.37 21.58 41.41
N VAL A 194 -38.15 20.52 41.16
CA VAL A 194 -39.59 20.63 40.83
C VAL A 194 -40.38 21.19 42.03
N SER A 195 -40.09 20.73 43.25
CA SER A 195 -40.73 21.27 44.46
C SER A 195 -40.34 22.73 44.75
N ALA A 196 -39.12 23.14 44.42
CA ALA A 196 -38.69 24.54 44.54
C ALA A 196 -39.39 25.44 43.49
N SER A 197 -39.51 24.97 42.25
CA SER A 197 -40.17 25.73 41.17
C SER A 197 -41.68 25.94 41.41
N THR A 198 -42.35 24.99 42.07
CA THR A 198 -43.76 25.13 42.48
C THR A 198 -43.94 26.05 43.68
N SER A 199 -42.92 26.21 44.53
CA SER A 199 -42.95 27.19 45.63
C SER A 199 -42.66 28.64 45.20
N SER A 200 -42.00 28.85 44.05
CA SER A 200 -41.69 30.20 43.53
C SER A 200 -42.83 30.90 42.79
N THR A 201 -43.94 30.21 42.48
CA THR A 201 -45.14 30.81 41.85
C THR A 201 -46.27 31.14 42.83
N THR A 202 -46.12 30.83 44.12
CA THR A 202 -47.03 31.28 45.20
C THR A 202 -46.37 32.34 46.09
N GLY A 203 -45.89 33.42 45.47
CA GLY A 203 -45.17 34.50 46.16
C GLY A 203 -45.18 35.85 45.44
N ARG A 204 -46.26 36.18 44.73
CA ARG A 204 -46.62 37.56 44.31
C ARG A 204 -48.13 37.66 44.25
N GLY A 205 -48.73 38.16 45.33
CA GLY A 205 -50.18 38.23 45.49
C GLY A 205 -50.57 38.75 46.87
N LEU A 206 -50.05 39.93 47.22
CA LEU A 206 -50.68 40.94 48.08
C LEU A 206 -49.96 42.27 47.84
#